data_AF-A0A378FQY0-F1
#
_entry.id   AF-A0A378FQY0-F1
#
_cell.length_a   1.000
_cell.length_b   1.000
_cell.length_c   1.000
_cell.angle_alpha   90.00
_cell.angle_beta   90.00
_cell.angle_gamma   90.00
#
_symmetry.space_group_name_H-M   'P 1'
#
loop_
_entity.id
_entity.type
_entity.pdbx_description
1 polymer ?
#
loop_
_entity_poly.entity_id
_entity_poly.type
_entity_poly.pdbx_seq_one_letter_code
_entity_poly.pdbx_strand_id
1 'polypeptide(L)'
;MKIVIAPDSWKESLSALEVASAIEQGFREIYPDAEYVKLPVADGGEGTVEAMVAATGGLLVPLTVTGPLGEPVEAFLRAVRRSPVRLYRNGGGQRPGERPAGAA
;
A
#
# COMPACT_ATOMS: atom_id res chain seq x y z
N MET A 1 18.38 -5.93 9.49
CA MET A 1 18.01 -6.01 8.06
C MET A 1 16.58 -5.51 7.91
N LYS A 2 16.25 -4.79 6.84
CA LYS A 2 14.89 -4.30 6.58
C LYS A 2 14.37 -4.92 5.28
N ILE A 3 13.21 -5.56 5.33
CA ILE A 3 12.61 -6.30 4.22
C ILE A 3 11.26 -5.67 3.88
N VAL A 4 11.15 -5.15 2.65
CA VAL A 4 9.89 -4.65 2.13
C VAL A 4 9.22 -5.77 1.33
N ILE A 5 8.01 -6.13 1.71
CA ILE A 5 7.19 -7.17 1.08
C ILE A 5 6.07 -6.46 0.33
N ALA A 6 6.21 -6.32 -0.99
CA ALA A 6 5.28 -5.59 -1.84
C ALA A 6 4.69 -6.46 -2.98
N PRO A 7 3.92 -7.50 -2.65
CA PRO A 7 3.31 -8.38 -3.64
C PRO A 7 2.01 -7.79 -4.19
N ASP A 8 1.60 -8.30 -5.34
CA ASP A 8 0.24 -8.22 -5.85
C ASP A 8 -0.59 -9.42 -5.37
N SER A 9 -1.90 -9.36 -5.58
CA SER A 9 -2.84 -10.43 -5.32
C SER A 9 -2.59 -11.66 -6.19
N TRP A 10 -2.99 -12.82 -5.68
CA TRP A 10 -3.16 -14.01 -6.50
C TRP A 10 -4.62 -14.07 -6.94
N LYS A 11 -4.86 -13.76 -8.21
CA LYS A 11 -6.19 -13.62 -8.77
C LYS A 11 -7.10 -14.80 -8.41
N GLU A 12 -8.31 -14.50 -7.93
CA GLU A 12 -9.31 -15.48 -7.45
C GLU A 12 -8.83 -16.38 -6.29
N SER A 13 -7.77 -16.01 -5.57
CA SER A 13 -7.20 -16.85 -4.52
C SER A 13 -6.86 -16.09 -3.25
N LEU A 14 -5.86 -15.22 -3.28
CA LEU A 14 -5.38 -14.50 -2.11
C LEU A 14 -5.29 -13.02 -2.42
N SER A 15 -5.76 -12.18 -1.50
CA SER A 15 -5.48 -10.75 -1.52
C SER A 15 -3.98 -10.49 -1.41
N ALA A 16 -3.52 -9.34 -1.91
CA ALA A 16 -2.13 -8.93 -1.81
C ALA A 16 -1.61 -8.89 -0.35
N LEU A 17 -2.49 -8.59 0.62
CA LEU A 17 -2.14 -8.58 2.05
C LEU A 17 -1.94 -9.99 2.62
N GLU A 18 -2.75 -10.96 2.19
CA GLU A 18 -2.60 -12.36 2.58
C GLU A 18 -1.31 -12.95 2.02
N VAL A 19 -1.01 -12.68 0.74
CA VAL A 19 0.27 -13.04 0.12
C VAL A 19 1.44 -12.44 0.91
N ALA A 20 1.37 -11.14 1.24
CA ALA A 20 2.41 -10.46 2.00
C ALA A 20 2.62 -11.07 3.39
N SER A 21 1.53 -11.50 4.05
CA SER A 21 1.59 -12.09 5.39
C SER A 21 2.14 -13.52 5.37
N ALA A 22 1.81 -14.31 4.33
CA ALA A 22 2.40 -15.63 4.14
C ALA A 22 3.92 -15.55 3.86
N ILE A 23 4.35 -14.58 3.04
CA ILE A 23 5.79 -14.33 2.80
C ILE A 23 6.49 -13.93 4.09
N GLU A 24 5.93 -12.98 4.85
CA GLU A 24 6.49 -12.57 6.15
C GLU A 24 6.64 -13.76 7.10
N GLN A 25 5.62 -14.61 7.19
CA GLN A 25 5.63 -15.79 8.05
C GLN A 25 6.80 -16.72 7.71
N GLY A 26 6.98 -17.07 6.44
CA GLY A 26 8.11 -17.92 6.01
C GLY A 26 9.47 -17.25 6.23
N PHE A 27 9.57 -15.94 5.99
CA PHE A 27 10.83 -15.22 6.24
C PHE A 27 11.18 -15.17 7.73
N ARG A 28 10.19 -15.04 8.63
CA ARG A 28 10.42 -15.01 10.08
C ARG A 28 10.99 -16.31 10.63
N GLU A 29 10.80 -17.44 9.95
CA GLU A 29 11.41 -18.71 10.33
C GLU A 29 12.95 -18.68 10.23
N ILE A 30 13.49 -17.87 9.30
CA ILE A 30 14.93 -17.76 9.05
C ILE A 30 15.51 -16.45 9.61
N TYR A 31 14.74 -15.36 9.54
CA TYR A 31 15.15 -14.02 9.94
C TYR A 31 14.14 -13.41 10.94
N PRO A 32 14.07 -13.93 12.18
CA PRO A 32 13.06 -13.49 13.15
C PRO A 32 13.18 -12.00 13.52
N ASP A 33 14.41 -11.47 13.54
CA ASP A 33 14.72 -10.10 13.99
C ASP A 33 14.78 -9.06 12.84
N ALA A 34 14.42 -9.45 11.62
CA ALA A 34 14.34 -8.48 10.53
C ALA A 34 13.14 -7.54 10.73
N GLU A 35 13.29 -6.30 10.27
CA GLU A 35 12.18 -5.34 10.23
C GLU A 35 11.38 -5.60 8.94
N TYR A 36 10.11 -5.96 9.09
CA TYR A 36 9.22 -6.27 7.97
C TYR A 36 8.26 -5.11 7.71
N VAL A 37 8.21 -4.68 6.45
CA VAL A 37 7.26 -3.67 5.97
C VAL A 37 6.42 -4.28 4.86
N LYS A 38 5.15 -4.57 5.16
CA LYS A 38 4.18 -5.03 4.15
C LYS A 38 3.59 -3.83 3.43
N LEU A 39 3.71 -3.84 2.10
CA LEU A 39 3.18 -2.80 1.22
C LEU A 39 2.45 -3.45 0.04
N PRO A 40 1.23 -3.98 0.25
CA PRO A 40 0.44 -4.57 -0.83
C PRO A 40 0.29 -3.58 -1.99
N VAL A 41 0.50 -4.06 -3.22
CA VAL A 41 0.36 -3.26 -4.45
C VAL A 41 -0.77 -3.82 -5.30
N ALA A 42 -1.27 -3.00 -6.22
CA ALA A 42 -2.27 -3.37 -7.21
C ALA A 42 -2.05 -2.56 -8.49
N ASP A 43 -2.49 -3.09 -9.63
CA ASP A 43 -2.26 -2.52 -10.97
C ASP A 43 -3.41 -1.65 -11.50
N GLY A 44 -4.49 -1.50 -10.73
CA GLY A 44 -5.72 -0.82 -11.13
C GLY A 44 -6.92 -1.76 -11.28
N GLY A 45 -6.71 -3.08 -11.20
CA GLY A 45 -7.76 -4.09 -11.15
C GLY A 45 -8.41 -4.25 -9.77
N GLU A 46 -8.93 -5.45 -9.52
CA GLU A 46 -9.47 -5.85 -8.23
C GLU A 46 -8.42 -5.74 -7.11
N GLY A 47 -8.84 -5.38 -5.90
CA GLY A 47 -7.92 -5.19 -4.77
C GLY A 47 -7.21 -3.82 -4.75
N THR A 48 -7.39 -2.97 -5.78
CA THR A 48 -6.77 -1.64 -5.83
C THR A 48 -7.26 -0.72 -4.72
N VAL A 49 -8.55 -0.78 -4.40
CA VAL A 49 -9.12 0.05 -3.33
C VAL A 49 -8.46 -0.30 -2.00
N GLU A 50 -8.36 -1.59 -1.68
CA GLU A 50 -7.78 -2.16 -0.48
C GLU A 50 -6.28 -1.84 -0.37
N ALA A 51 -5.52 -2.08 -1.44
CA ALA A 51 -4.10 -1.77 -1.51
C ALA A 51 -3.84 -0.29 -1.23
N MET A 52 -4.64 0.60 -1.82
CA MET A 52 -4.44 2.01 -1.57
C MET A 52 -4.96 2.49 -0.20
N VAL A 53 -5.99 1.86 0.40
CA VAL A 53 -6.38 2.12 1.80
C VAL A 53 -5.20 1.81 2.71
N ALA A 54 -4.62 0.62 2.56
CA ALA A 54 -3.45 0.19 3.34
C ALA A 54 -2.27 1.16 3.19
N ALA A 55 -2.01 1.65 1.97
CA ALA A 55 -0.87 2.52 1.70
C ALA A 55 -1.03 3.97 2.19
N THR A 56 -2.25 4.46 2.44
CA THR A 56 -2.50 5.90 2.65
C THR A 56 -3.32 6.26 3.88
N GLY A 57 -3.90 5.28 4.57
CA GLY A 57 -4.89 5.54 5.62
C GLY A 57 -6.17 6.20 5.09
N GLY A 58 -6.51 5.97 3.82
CA GLY A 58 -7.74 6.48 3.21
C GLY A 58 -9.00 5.87 3.84
N LEU A 59 -10.12 6.57 3.71
CA LEU A 59 -11.41 6.12 4.25
C LEU A 59 -12.21 5.38 3.17
N LEU A 60 -12.73 4.21 3.52
CA LEU A 60 -13.78 3.55 2.75
C LEU A 60 -15.12 4.25 3.03
N VAL A 61 -15.78 4.65 1.95
CA VAL A 61 -17.09 5.31 2.00
C VAL A 61 -18.10 4.36 1.36
N PRO A 62 -18.95 3.68 2.16
CA PRO A 62 -20.06 2.91 1.62
C PRO A 62 -21.13 3.86 1.07
N LEU A 63 -21.77 3.47 -0.02
CA LEU A 63 -22.84 4.22 -0.65
C LEU A 63 -23.76 3.29 -1.45
N THR A 64 -25.05 3.63 -1.47
CA THR A 64 -26.01 2.99 -2.37
C THR A 64 -26.00 3.73 -3.71
N VAL A 65 -25.80 3.01 -4.81
CA VAL A 65 -25.77 3.56 -6.18
C VAL A 65 -26.80 2.86 -7.06
N THR A 66 -27.17 3.46 -8.19
CA THR A 66 -27.99 2.78 -9.19
C THR A 66 -27.18 1.68 -9.87
N GLY A 67 -27.63 0.44 -9.72
CA GLY A 67 -27.04 -0.73 -10.36
C GLY A 67 -27.32 -0.80 -11.86
N PRO A 68 -26.68 -1.75 -12.57
CA PRO A 68 -26.77 -1.86 -14.03
C PRO A 68 -28.17 -2.17 -14.56
N LEU A 69 -29.07 -2.68 -13.71
CA LEU A 69 -30.47 -2.97 -14.04
C LEU A 69 -31.44 -1.90 -13.51
N GLY A 70 -30.94 -0.76 -13.03
CA GLY A 70 -31.76 0.34 -12.49
C GLY A 70 -32.09 0.23 -11.00
N GLU A 71 -31.90 -0.94 -10.40
CA GLU A 71 -32.14 -1.16 -8.97
C GLU A 71 -30.99 -0.63 -8.10
N PRO A 72 -31.26 -0.12 -6.88
CA PRO A 72 -30.21 0.28 -5.94
C PRO A 72 -29.31 -0.89 -5.53
N VAL A 73 -27.99 -0.68 -5.54
CA VAL A 73 -26.98 -1.64 -5.09
C VAL A 73 -26.00 -1.00 -4.11
N GLU A 74 -25.51 -1.80 -3.16
CA GLU A 74 -24.43 -1.38 -2.27
C GLU A 74 -23.11 -1.33 -3.02
N ALA A 75 -22.40 -0.22 -2.86
CA ALA A 75 -21.08 0.02 -3.44
C ALA A 75 -20.19 0.73 -2.41
N PHE A 76 -18.92 0.85 -2.75
CA PHE A 76 -17.96 1.60 -1.95
C PHE A 76 -16.99 2.36 -2.83
N LEU A 77 -16.53 3.50 -2.34
CA LEU A 77 -15.43 4.25 -2.92
C LEU A 77 -14.41 4.60 -1.85
N ARG A 78 -13.19 4.91 -2.29
CA ARG A 78 -12.13 5.37 -1.40
C ARG A 78 -11.99 6.88 -1.46
N ALA A 79 -12.13 7.54 -0.32
CA ALA A 79 -11.79 8.95 -0.16
C ALA A 79 -10.32 9.08 0.27
N VAL A 80 -9.56 9.88 -0.49
CA VAL A 80 -8.10 9.95 -0.36
C VAL A 80 -7.72 11.40 -0.29
N ARG A 81 -7.03 11.81 0.77
CA ARG A 81 -6.41 13.13 0.76
C ARG A 81 -5.28 13.11 -0.26
N ARG A 82 -5.19 14.17 -1.06
CA ARG A 82 -4.07 14.35 -1.97
C ARG A 82 -2.79 14.44 -1.13
N SER A 83 -1.96 13.41 -1.19
CA SER A 83 -0.59 13.50 -0.68
C SER A 83 0.23 14.33 -1.66
N PRO A 84 1.09 15.25 -1.20
CA PRO A 84 2.00 15.95 -2.09
C PRO A 84 2.89 14.90 -2.79
N VAL A 85 2.95 14.98 -4.13
CA VAL A 85 3.85 14.16 -4.93
C VAL A 85 5.27 14.54 -4.56
N ARG A 86 6.00 13.63 -3.90
CA ARG A 86 7.43 13.82 -3.65
C ARG A 86 8.19 13.30 -4.85
N LEU A 87 8.79 14.23 -5.59
CA LEU A 87 9.75 13.90 -6.63
C LEU A 87 11.05 13.49 -5.95
N TYR A 88 11.41 12.21 -6.07
CA TYR A 88 12.73 11.72 -5.69
C TYR A 88 13.63 11.78 -6.93
N ARG A 89 14.66 12.62 -6.87
CA ARG A 89 15.69 12.65 -7.91
C ARG A 89 16.52 11.37 -7.76
N ASN A 90 16.53 10.51 -8.78
CA ASN A 90 17.44 9.39 -8.81
C ASN A 90 18.87 9.93 -9.03
N GLY A 91 19.65 10.00 -7.95
CA GLY A 91 21.01 10.50 -7.94
C GLY A 91 21.35 11.29 -6.69
N GLY A 92 21.82 10.60 -5.65
CA GLY A 92 22.80 11.06 -4.63
C GLY A 92 22.68 12.41 -3.94
N GLY A 93 21.61 13.19 -4.11
CA GLY A 93 21.47 14.53 -3.57
C GLY A 93 20.76 14.55 -2.22
N GLN A 94 21.38 15.18 -1.22
CA GLN A 94 20.83 15.40 0.12
C GLN A 94 19.36 15.88 0.12
N ARG A 95 18.63 15.45 1.16
CA ARG A 95 17.23 15.84 1.37
C ARG A 95 17.14 17.35 1.62
N PRO A 96 16.15 18.06 1.05
CA PRO A 96 15.89 19.45 1.43
C PRO A 96 15.47 19.50 2.90
N GLY A 97 16.31 20.10 3.76
CA GLY A 97 16.01 20.33 5.19
C GLY A 97 16.96 19.63 6.19
N GLU A 98 17.88 18.77 5.74
CA GLU A 98 18.96 18.29 6.62
C GLU A 98 20.01 19.39 6.75
N ARG A 99 20.10 20.03 7.94
CA ARG A 99 21.30 20.81 8.29
C ARG A 99 22.50 19.84 8.29
N PRO A 100 23.63 20.19 7.68
CA PRO A 100 24.80 19.32 7.70
C PRO A 100 25.23 19.11 9.16
N ALA A 101 25.35 17.84 9.56
CA ALA A 101 26.06 17.50 10.79
C ALA A 101 27.54 17.84 10.57
N GLY A 102 28.04 18.87 11.26
CA GLY A 102 29.47 19.21 11.29
C GLY A 102 29.89 20.49 10.55
N ALA A 103 29.18 21.60 10.73
CA ALA A 103 29.83 22.92 10.67
C ALA A 103 30.05 23.40 12.11
N ALA A 104 31.29 23.78 12.41
CA ALA A 104 31.84 24.12 13.73
C ALA A 104 31.02 25.16 14.51
#